data_AF-A0A5N5I7H7-F1
#
_entry.id   AF-A0A5N5I7H7-F1
#
_cell.length_a   1.000
_cell.length_b   1.000
_cell.length_c   1.000
_cell.angle_alpha   90.00
_cell.angle_beta   90.00
_cell.angle_gamma   90.00
#
_symmetry.space_group_name_H-M   'P 1'
#
loop_
_entity.id
_entity.type
_entity.pdbx_description
1 polymer ?
#
loop_
_entity_poly.entity_id
_entity_poly.type
_entity_poly.pdbx_seq_one_letter_code
_entity_poly.pdbx_strand_id
1 'polypeptide(L)'
;MSGPLFNELKKQASSFLKEKMKTARLALTDATPAELMTEEATNENPWPPDTRSIGVISRAAFEVDDYCRIVDILHKRLLNFNRKNWRGSYKALILLEHLLCHGPLRIVGEFEDDKDLIKEMERFQYIDEKGFNWGLSLRKLSKRVLKLVEDEVFFREERVRARNLTRGIEGFGSLSLQRSSFIDSSLKGSSLKTYERSNSHYNDHQSRESQVFSSNKKFVMKEELEKPQQNDDHGDISKPDMNLDKGSHPFCQDEHQTAESLLSTVNES
;
A
#
# COMPACT_ATOMS: atom_id res chain seq x y z
N MET A 1 -35.98 -23.33 11.38
CA MET A 1 -34.99 -22.30 11.01
C MET A 1 -35.26 -21.04 11.81
N SER A 2 -34.26 -20.26 12.21
CA SER A 2 -34.49 -18.92 12.79
C SER A 2 -34.78 -17.91 11.68
N GLY A 3 -35.86 -17.14 11.81
CA GLY A 3 -36.25 -16.13 10.81
C GLY A 3 -35.30 -14.92 10.78
N PRO A 4 -35.21 -14.19 9.65
CA PRO A 4 -34.31 -13.02 9.52
C PRO A 4 -34.50 -11.97 10.62
N LEU A 5 -35.75 -11.68 11.00
CA LEU A 5 -36.10 -10.76 12.08
C LEU A 5 -35.47 -11.13 13.43
N PHE A 6 -35.42 -12.43 13.77
CA PHE A 6 -34.81 -12.90 15.02
C PHE A 6 -33.28 -12.77 15.00
N ASN A 7 -32.66 -12.92 13.83
CA ASN A 7 -31.21 -12.71 13.69
C ASN A 7 -30.84 -11.23 13.85
N GLU A 8 -31.65 -10.31 13.31
CA GLU A 8 -31.42 -8.87 13.50
C GLU A 8 -31.72 -8.43 14.95
N LEU A 9 -32.79 -8.95 15.58
CA LEU A 9 -33.05 -8.74 17.01
C LEU A 9 -31.84 -9.18 17.87
N LYS A 10 -31.30 -10.38 17.61
CA LYS A 10 -30.09 -10.87 18.30
C LYS A 10 -28.87 -9.99 18.05
N LYS A 11 -28.68 -9.50 16.82
CA LYS A 11 -27.61 -8.57 16.46
C LYS A 11 -27.74 -7.26 17.25
N GLN A 12 -28.88 -6.60 17.19
CA GLN A 12 -29.18 -5.35 17.91
C GLN A 12 -29.07 -5.50 19.43
N ALA A 13 -29.60 -6.58 20.01
CA ALA A 13 -29.48 -6.86 21.44
C ALA A 13 -28.01 -7.10 21.84
N SER A 14 -27.24 -7.82 21.00
CA SER A 14 -25.81 -8.07 21.26
C SER A 14 -24.94 -6.82 21.14
N SER A 15 -25.25 -5.88 20.23
CA SER A 15 -24.55 -4.61 20.13
C SER A 15 -24.88 -3.69 21.31
N PHE A 16 -26.15 -3.61 21.70
CA PHE A 16 -26.57 -2.85 22.89
C PHE A 16 -25.91 -3.37 24.17
N LEU A 17 -25.89 -4.69 24.39
CA LEU A 17 -25.23 -5.28 25.56
C LEU A 17 -23.73 -4.99 25.57
N LYS A 18 -23.04 -5.14 24.43
CA LYS A 18 -21.61 -4.81 24.29
C LYS A 18 -21.34 -3.33 24.58
N GLU A 19 -22.19 -2.43 24.08
CA GLU A 19 -22.11 -1.00 24.35
C GLU A 19 -22.22 -0.73 25.86
N LYS A 20 -23.24 -1.28 26.54
CA LYS A 20 -23.41 -1.09 27.99
C LYS A 20 -22.29 -1.72 28.82
N MET A 21 -21.71 -2.84 28.37
CA MET A 21 -20.51 -3.41 29.01
C MET A 21 -19.27 -2.52 28.83
N LYS A 22 -19.09 -1.86 27.67
CA LYS A 22 -18.04 -0.85 27.50
C LYS A 22 -18.27 0.36 28.41
N THR A 23 -19.49 0.90 28.43
CA THR A 23 -19.85 2.01 29.34
C THR A 23 -19.60 1.65 30.81
N ALA A 24 -19.93 0.43 31.21
CA ALA A 24 -19.67 -0.06 32.56
C ALA A 24 -18.17 -0.15 32.88
N ARG A 25 -17.33 -0.68 31.97
CA ARG A 25 -15.86 -0.68 32.17
C ARG A 25 -15.31 0.73 32.30
N LEU A 26 -15.66 1.65 31.39
CA LEU A 26 -15.22 3.05 31.43
C LEU A 26 -15.68 3.83 32.69
N ALA A 27 -16.69 3.34 33.42
CA ALA A 27 -17.25 3.99 34.60
C ALA A 27 -16.92 3.29 35.93
N LEU A 28 -16.48 2.02 35.91
CA LEU A 28 -16.29 1.18 37.11
C LEU A 28 -14.89 0.54 37.20
N THR A 29 -14.05 0.69 36.17
CA THR A 29 -12.66 0.22 36.13
C THR A 29 -11.76 1.32 35.56
N ASP A 30 -10.45 1.19 35.73
CA ASP A 30 -9.45 2.11 35.16
C ASP A 30 -9.25 1.95 33.64
N ALA A 31 -10.20 1.28 32.97
CA ALA A 31 -10.08 0.91 31.56
C ALA A 31 -10.20 2.13 30.64
N THR A 32 -9.29 2.27 29.67
CA THR A 32 -9.28 3.45 28.79
C THR A 32 -10.09 3.27 27.51
N PRO A 33 -10.54 4.36 26.86
CA PRO A 33 -11.19 4.26 25.55
C PRO A 33 -10.31 3.60 24.47
N ALA A 34 -8.98 3.77 24.53
CA ALA A 34 -8.06 3.16 23.56
C ALA A 34 -7.82 1.68 23.85
N GLU A 35 -7.76 1.26 25.11
CA GLU A 35 -7.74 -0.15 25.52
C GLU A 35 -8.94 -0.90 24.95
N LEU A 36 -10.17 -0.43 25.24
CA LEU A 36 -11.40 -1.08 24.78
C LEU A 36 -11.53 -1.10 23.25
N MET A 37 -11.02 -0.07 22.57
CA MET A 37 -10.98 -0.03 21.10
C MET A 37 -9.93 -1.00 20.53
N THR A 38 -8.81 -1.19 21.23
CA THR A 38 -7.75 -2.13 20.84
C THR A 38 -8.15 -3.58 21.08
N GLU A 39 -8.83 -3.89 22.17
CA GLU A 39 -9.48 -5.19 22.39
C GLU A 39 -10.45 -5.54 21.26
N GLU A 40 -11.25 -4.57 20.82
CA GLU A 40 -12.24 -4.74 19.76
C GLU A 40 -11.60 -4.83 18.36
N ALA A 41 -10.59 -4.01 18.05
CA ALA A 41 -9.85 -4.10 16.80
C ALA A 41 -9.12 -5.46 16.67
N THR A 42 -8.62 -6.01 17.77
CA THR A 42 -7.86 -7.28 17.79
C THR A 42 -8.71 -8.53 18.09
N ASN A 43 -10.04 -8.43 18.12
CA ASN A 43 -10.91 -9.57 18.42
C ASN A 43 -10.90 -10.66 17.34
N GLU A 44 -11.36 -11.86 17.68
CA GLU A 44 -11.37 -13.03 16.78
C GLU A 44 -12.45 -13.00 15.67
N ASN A 45 -13.21 -11.90 15.53
CA ASN A 45 -14.27 -11.83 14.52
C ASN A 45 -13.68 -11.93 13.09
N PRO A 46 -14.45 -12.38 12.07
CA PRO A 46 -13.89 -12.67 10.74
C PRO A 46 -13.58 -11.42 9.88
N TRP A 47 -13.93 -10.22 10.36
CA TRP A 47 -13.77 -8.97 9.62
C TRP A 47 -12.42 -8.32 9.93
N PRO A 48 -11.76 -7.66 8.96
CA PRO A 48 -10.60 -6.81 9.23
C PRO A 48 -10.91 -5.72 10.28
N PRO A 49 -9.90 -5.23 11.02
CA PRO A 49 -10.07 -4.07 11.87
C PRO A 49 -10.44 -2.84 11.04
N ASP A 50 -11.33 -1.99 11.55
CA ASP A 50 -11.73 -0.75 10.88
C ASP A 50 -10.56 0.26 10.85
N THR A 51 -10.22 0.74 9.67
CA THR A 51 -9.15 1.74 9.44
C THR A 51 -9.35 3.01 10.27
N ARG A 52 -10.60 3.45 10.53
CA ARG A 52 -10.87 4.61 11.38
C ARG A 52 -10.51 4.31 12.84
N SER A 53 -10.89 3.14 13.35
CA SER A 53 -10.53 2.66 14.70
C SER A 53 -9.01 2.50 14.85
N ILE A 54 -8.32 1.91 13.87
CA ILE A 54 -6.84 1.82 13.84
C ILE A 54 -6.22 3.22 13.93
N GLY A 55 -6.71 4.18 13.14
CA GLY A 55 -6.22 5.56 13.16
C GLY A 55 -6.52 6.31 14.47
N VAL A 56 -7.58 5.95 15.21
CA VAL A 56 -7.84 6.48 16.56
C VAL A 56 -6.83 5.90 17.55
N ILE A 57 -6.65 4.58 17.57
CA ILE A 57 -5.68 3.89 18.45
C ILE A 57 -4.27 4.44 18.20
N SER A 58 -3.87 4.62 16.94
CA SER A 58 -2.54 5.15 16.60
C SER A 58 -2.31 6.62 16.97
N ARG A 59 -3.35 7.39 17.30
CA ARG A 59 -3.21 8.72 17.92
C ARG A 59 -3.18 8.63 19.44
N ALA A 60 -4.03 7.79 20.03
CA ALA A 60 -4.03 7.54 21.48
C ALA A 60 -2.67 6.99 21.96
N ALA A 61 -2.01 6.16 21.15
CA ALA A 61 -0.69 5.59 21.44
C ALA A 61 0.43 6.62 21.70
N PHE A 62 0.25 7.92 21.44
CA PHE A 62 1.22 8.93 21.84
C PHE A 62 1.18 9.22 23.36
N GLU A 63 0.00 9.14 23.97
CA GLU A 63 -0.16 9.23 25.43
C GLU A 63 0.44 8.01 26.12
N VAL A 64 1.09 8.21 27.26
CA VAL A 64 1.87 7.15 27.95
C VAL A 64 0.97 6.04 28.47
N ASP A 65 -0.15 6.39 29.09
CA ASP A 65 -1.04 5.47 29.79
C ASP A 65 -1.90 4.62 28.83
N ASP A 66 -2.35 5.21 27.71
CA ASP A 66 -2.98 4.49 26.60
C ASP A 66 -1.96 3.60 25.88
N TYR A 67 -0.74 4.09 25.64
CA TYR A 67 0.31 3.31 24.96
C TYR A 67 0.61 2.00 25.66
N CYS A 68 0.86 2.03 26.97
CA CYS A 68 1.14 0.82 27.75
C CYS A 68 0.02 -0.20 27.59
N ARG A 69 -1.26 0.21 27.71
CA ARG A 69 -2.41 -0.69 27.52
C ARG A 69 -2.55 -1.23 26.09
N ILE A 70 -2.30 -0.40 25.07
CA ILE A 70 -2.32 -0.82 23.66
C ILE A 70 -1.26 -1.90 23.40
N VAL A 71 -0.03 -1.65 23.86
CA VAL A 71 1.13 -2.54 23.73
C VAL A 71 0.89 -3.85 24.48
N ASP A 72 0.39 -3.79 25.73
CA ASP A 72 -0.03 -4.95 26.53
C ASP A 72 -1.02 -5.86 25.79
N ILE A 73 -2.02 -5.29 25.13
CA ILE A 73 -3.01 -6.06 24.36
C ILE A 73 -2.35 -6.72 23.15
N LEU A 74 -1.45 -6.02 22.46
CA LEU A 74 -0.74 -6.55 21.29
C LEU A 74 0.17 -7.73 21.67
N HIS A 75 1.01 -7.60 22.70
CA HIS A 75 1.80 -8.73 23.24
C HIS A 75 0.89 -9.92 23.58
N LYS A 76 -0.20 -9.69 24.33
CA LYS A 76 -1.17 -10.74 24.70
C LYS A 76 -1.83 -11.39 23.47
N ARG A 77 -1.94 -10.70 22.33
CA ARG A 77 -2.47 -11.27 21.07
C ARG A 77 -1.43 -12.03 20.27
N LEU A 78 -0.15 -11.66 20.34
CA LEU A 78 0.96 -12.39 19.71
C LEU A 78 1.29 -13.67 20.50
N LEU A 79 1.43 -13.57 21.83
CA LEU A 79 1.65 -14.72 22.74
C LEU A 79 0.55 -15.79 22.67
N ASN A 80 -0.70 -15.39 22.41
CA ASN A 80 -1.81 -16.33 22.22
C ASN A 80 -1.98 -16.81 20.76
N PHE A 81 -0.96 -16.65 19.90
CA PHE A 81 -1.02 -17.16 18.53
C PHE A 81 -1.20 -18.68 18.50
N ASN A 82 -2.22 -19.12 17.75
CA ASN A 82 -2.53 -20.53 17.58
C ASN A 82 -3.14 -20.74 16.19
N ARG A 83 -2.87 -21.89 15.56
CA ARG A 83 -3.49 -22.27 14.27
C ARG A 83 -5.02 -22.23 14.28
N LYS A 84 -5.67 -22.41 15.45
CA LYS A 84 -7.13 -22.28 15.61
C LYS A 84 -7.61 -20.82 15.72
N ASN A 85 -6.89 -19.99 16.49
CA ASN A 85 -7.34 -18.65 16.90
C ASN A 85 -6.57 -17.51 16.19
N TRP A 86 -5.87 -17.83 15.10
CA TRP A 86 -4.96 -16.97 14.32
C TRP A 86 -5.52 -15.57 13.97
N ARG A 87 -6.84 -15.41 13.90
CA ARG A 87 -7.50 -14.15 13.55
C ARG A 87 -7.12 -13.01 14.50
N GLY A 88 -7.11 -13.24 15.81
CA GLY A 88 -6.80 -12.19 16.79
C GLY A 88 -5.37 -11.64 16.60
N SER A 89 -4.40 -12.56 16.47
CA SER A 89 -2.99 -12.24 16.26
C SER A 89 -2.73 -11.62 14.89
N TYR A 90 -3.43 -12.04 13.83
CA TYR A 90 -3.36 -11.40 12.51
C TYR A 90 -3.83 -9.93 12.56
N LYS A 91 -4.90 -9.62 13.28
CA LYS A 91 -5.35 -8.23 13.48
C LYS A 91 -4.40 -7.42 14.35
N ALA A 92 -3.78 -8.06 15.35
CA ALA A 92 -2.73 -7.43 16.15
C ALA A 92 -1.53 -7.02 15.28
N LEU A 93 -1.10 -7.87 14.34
CA LEU A 93 -0.06 -7.49 13.37
C LEU A 93 -0.48 -6.36 12.43
N ILE A 94 -1.75 -6.29 11.97
CA ILE A 94 -2.23 -5.16 11.16
C ILE A 94 -2.14 -3.84 11.95
N LEU A 95 -2.52 -3.88 13.22
CA LEU A 95 -2.44 -2.71 14.10
C LEU A 95 -0.98 -2.34 14.43
N LEU A 96 -0.12 -3.34 14.66
CA LEU A 96 1.31 -3.15 14.90
C LEU A 96 2.03 -2.56 13.67
N GLU A 97 1.76 -3.04 12.45
CA GLU A 97 2.28 -2.45 11.20
C GLU A 97 1.92 -0.97 11.12
N HIS A 98 0.66 -0.62 11.42
CA HIS A 98 0.20 0.75 11.40
C HIS A 98 0.85 1.61 12.50
N LEU A 99 1.06 1.06 13.71
CA LEU A 99 1.75 1.76 14.80
C LEU A 99 3.24 1.98 14.49
N LEU A 100 3.92 1.01 13.88
CA LEU A 100 5.29 1.15 13.38
C LEU A 100 5.38 2.29 12.35
N CYS A 101 4.40 2.42 11.45
CA CYS A 101 4.35 3.49 10.45
C CYS A 101 3.96 4.87 11.02
N HIS A 102 2.92 4.94 11.85
CA HIS A 102 2.22 6.17 12.23
C HIS A 102 2.34 6.55 13.72
N GLY A 103 2.46 5.60 14.63
CA GLY A 103 2.52 5.80 16.10
C GLY A 103 3.87 6.31 16.63
N PRO A 104 4.17 6.19 17.94
CA PRO A 104 5.44 6.60 18.52
C PRO A 104 6.66 5.90 17.91
N LEU A 105 7.85 6.47 18.06
CA LEU A 105 9.10 5.82 17.62
C LEU A 105 9.54 4.67 18.55
N ARG A 106 9.22 4.76 19.85
CA ARG A 106 9.55 3.73 20.86
C ARG A 106 8.97 2.34 20.58
N ILE A 107 7.93 2.25 19.74
CA ILE A 107 7.22 1.00 19.40
C ILE A 107 8.14 -0.08 18.79
N VAL A 108 9.27 0.27 18.18
CA VAL A 108 10.24 -0.73 17.69
C VAL A 108 10.85 -1.51 18.85
N GLY A 109 11.20 -0.82 19.94
CA GLY A 109 11.90 -1.42 21.09
C GLY A 109 11.04 -2.38 21.91
N GLU A 110 9.74 -2.13 22.06
CA GLU A 110 8.86 -3.03 22.82
C GLU A 110 8.71 -4.40 22.13
N PHE A 111 8.70 -4.42 20.79
CA PHE A 111 8.43 -5.62 19.99
C PHE A 111 9.70 -6.37 19.57
N GLU A 112 10.86 -6.02 20.14
CA GLU A 112 12.10 -6.79 20.00
C GLU A 112 11.95 -8.22 20.56
N ASP A 113 11.30 -8.37 21.72
CA ASP A 113 11.12 -9.67 22.38
C ASP A 113 10.06 -10.56 21.67
N ASP A 114 9.11 -9.97 20.93
CA ASP A 114 8.09 -10.70 20.16
C ASP A 114 8.63 -11.27 18.84
N LYS A 115 9.86 -10.93 18.40
CA LYS A 115 10.35 -11.24 17.05
C LYS A 115 10.23 -12.73 16.69
N ASP A 116 10.54 -13.64 17.61
CA ASP A 116 10.42 -15.09 17.34
C ASP A 116 8.95 -15.58 17.23
N LEU A 117 8.00 -14.94 17.93
CA LEU A 117 6.57 -15.22 17.78
C LEU A 117 6.07 -14.77 16.40
N ILE A 118 6.46 -13.57 15.98
CA ILE A 118 6.16 -13.01 14.65
C ILE A 118 6.77 -13.91 13.55
N LYS A 119 7.94 -14.49 13.82
CA LYS A 119 8.67 -15.41 12.94
C LYS A 119 8.05 -16.81 12.86
N GLU A 120 7.35 -17.29 13.89
CA GLU A 120 6.54 -18.52 13.79
C GLU A 120 5.37 -18.32 12.80
N MET A 121 4.74 -17.15 12.83
CA MET A 121 3.60 -16.80 11.96
C MET A 121 3.96 -16.83 10.47
N GLU A 122 5.24 -16.65 10.11
CA GLU A 122 5.74 -16.88 8.74
C GLU A 122 5.59 -18.32 8.24
N ARG A 123 5.36 -19.29 9.12
CA ARG A 123 5.14 -20.70 8.76
C ARG A 123 3.66 -21.07 8.72
N PHE A 124 2.76 -20.13 9.03
CA PHE A 124 1.32 -20.38 9.06
C PHE A 124 0.75 -20.67 7.66
N GLN A 125 -0.17 -21.63 7.60
CA GLN A 125 -0.89 -22.01 6.38
C GLN A 125 -2.37 -22.23 6.73
N TYR A 126 -3.25 -21.53 6.01
CA TYR A 126 -4.69 -21.70 6.09
C TYR A 126 -5.32 -21.16 4.80
N ILE A 127 -6.25 -21.92 4.24
CA ILE A 127 -7.08 -21.52 3.10
C ILE A 127 -8.53 -21.65 3.56
N ASP A 128 -9.32 -20.61 3.34
CA ASP A 128 -10.73 -20.54 3.70
C ASP A 128 -11.58 -21.48 2.84
N GLU A 129 -12.81 -21.80 3.27
CA GLU A 129 -13.79 -22.55 2.48
C GLU A 129 -14.10 -21.86 1.13
N LYS A 130 -13.88 -20.54 1.09
CA LYS A 130 -14.03 -19.67 -0.09
C LYS A 130 -12.78 -19.60 -0.97
N GLY A 131 -11.77 -20.45 -0.73
CA GLY A 131 -10.49 -20.47 -1.45
C GLY A 131 -9.51 -19.35 -1.08
N PHE A 132 -9.85 -18.46 -0.12
CA PHE A 132 -8.98 -17.34 0.24
C PHE A 132 -7.78 -17.80 1.09
N ASN A 133 -6.56 -17.54 0.62
CA ASN A 133 -5.32 -17.97 1.28
C ASN A 133 -4.90 -16.99 2.39
N TRP A 134 -5.65 -16.99 3.51
CA TRP A 134 -5.32 -16.25 4.73
C TRP A 134 -3.91 -16.54 5.24
N GLY A 135 -3.41 -17.76 5.05
CA GLY A 135 -2.04 -18.13 5.33
C GLY A 135 -1.04 -17.23 4.60
N LEU A 136 -1.19 -17.03 3.29
CA LEU A 136 -0.32 -16.15 2.51
C LEU A 136 -0.39 -14.69 2.99
N SER A 137 -1.59 -14.19 3.35
CA SER A 137 -1.73 -12.84 3.90
C SER A 137 -1.01 -12.68 5.23
N LEU A 138 -1.17 -13.62 6.18
CA LEU A 138 -0.45 -13.58 7.46
C LEU A 138 1.07 -13.68 7.25
N ARG A 139 1.55 -14.59 6.39
CA ARG A 139 2.99 -14.73 6.10
C ARG A 139 3.59 -13.45 5.49
N LYS A 140 2.88 -12.79 4.57
CA LYS A 140 3.34 -11.51 3.98
C LYS A 140 3.38 -10.39 5.02
N LEU A 141 2.36 -10.30 5.87
CA LEU A 141 2.28 -9.30 6.93
C LEU A 141 3.37 -9.52 7.99
N SER A 142 3.54 -10.75 8.48
CA SER A 142 4.56 -11.10 9.49
C SER A 142 5.97 -10.75 9.00
N LYS A 143 6.31 -11.09 7.75
CA LYS A 143 7.59 -10.70 7.11
C LYS A 143 7.81 -9.20 7.07
N ARG A 144 6.75 -8.42 6.78
CA ARG A 144 6.83 -6.96 6.71
C ARG A 144 6.96 -6.32 8.09
N VAL A 145 6.21 -6.81 9.08
CA VAL A 145 6.33 -6.36 10.48
C VAL A 145 7.70 -6.71 11.04
N LEU A 146 8.19 -7.95 10.84
CA LEU A 146 9.52 -8.37 11.28
C LEU A 146 10.61 -7.48 10.66
N LYS A 147 10.54 -7.18 9.35
CA LYS A 147 11.48 -6.24 8.71
C LYS A 147 11.37 -4.81 9.28
N LEU A 148 10.18 -4.34 9.64
CA LEU A 148 9.99 -3.01 10.27
C LEU A 148 10.55 -2.92 11.70
N VAL A 149 10.82 -4.06 12.35
CA VAL A 149 11.49 -4.13 13.66
C VAL A 149 13.00 -4.36 13.48
N GLU A 150 13.40 -5.30 12.62
CA GLU A 150 14.82 -5.67 12.39
C GLU A 150 15.64 -4.64 11.59
N ASP A 151 15.04 -3.89 10.65
CA ASP A 151 15.74 -2.98 9.72
C ASP A 151 15.37 -1.51 9.99
N GLU A 152 16.22 -0.82 10.78
CA GLU A 152 16.06 0.57 11.18
C GLU A 152 16.07 1.56 9.99
N VAL A 153 16.71 1.20 8.87
CA VAL A 153 16.72 2.04 7.66
C VAL A 153 15.38 1.93 6.95
N PHE A 154 14.91 0.71 6.71
CA PHE A 154 13.60 0.45 6.12
C PHE A 154 12.44 0.99 6.98
N PHE A 155 12.54 0.88 8.31
CA PHE A 155 11.63 1.53 9.25
C PHE A 155 11.55 3.04 8.99
N ARG A 156 12.70 3.75 8.97
CA ARG A 156 12.72 5.20 8.70
C ARG A 156 12.12 5.55 7.33
N GLU A 157 12.46 4.80 6.29
CA GLU A 157 11.92 5.01 4.94
C GLU A 157 10.40 4.83 4.89
N GLU A 158 9.88 3.74 5.46
CA GLU A 158 8.45 3.45 5.49
C GLU A 158 7.68 4.56 6.22
N ARG A 159 8.22 5.04 7.36
CA ARG A 159 7.64 6.15 8.12
C ARG A 159 7.63 7.47 7.36
N VAL A 160 8.67 7.78 6.60
CA VAL A 160 8.70 8.96 5.72
C VAL A 160 7.68 8.82 4.60
N ARG A 161 7.62 7.65 3.95
CA ARG A 161 6.66 7.33 2.88
C ARG A 161 5.21 7.46 3.35
N ALA A 162 4.90 6.90 4.52
CA ALA A 162 3.58 6.95 5.15
C ALA A 162 3.15 8.40 5.49
N ARG A 163 4.05 9.19 6.10
CA ARG A 163 3.80 10.62 6.40
C ARG A 163 3.56 11.45 5.14
N ASN A 164 4.33 11.21 4.07
CA ASN A 164 4.17 11.90 2.79
C ASN A 164 2.83 11.55 2.13
N LEU A 165 2.42 10.27 2.18
CA LEU A 165 1.11 9.82 1.66
C LEU A 165 -0.06 10.48 2.41
N THR A 166 -0.04 10.49 3.75
CA THR A 166 -1.09 11.14 4.56
C THR A 166 -1.22 12.63 4.22
N ARG A 167 -0.08 13.36 4.16
CA ARG A 167 -0.06 14.79 3.80
C ARG A 167 -0.54 15.04 2.37
N GLY A 168 -0.21 14.17 1.42
CA GLY A 168 -0.64 14.29 0.02
C GLY A 168 -2.15 14.12 -0.15
N ILE A 169 -2.75 13.17 0.59
CA ILE A 169 -4.20 12.94 0.59
C ILE A 169 -4.95 14.13 1.22
N GLU A 170 -4.45 14.65 2.35
CA GLU A 170 -5.03 15.80 3.04
C GLU A 170 -4.96 17.09 2.20
N GLY A 171 -3.85 17.29 1.47
CA GLY A 171 -3.65 18.46 0.62
C GLY A 171 -4.54 18.53 -0.63
N PHE A 172 -4.99 17.39 -1.17
CA PHE A 172 -5.70 17.35 -2.46
C PHE A 172 -7.15 17.89 -2.40
N GLY A 173 -7.72 18.06 -1.19
CA GLY A 173 -9.08 18.57 -1.00
C GLY A 173 -9.19 20.04 -0.58
N SER A 174 -8.11 20.69 -0.17
CA SER A 174 -8.15 21.94 0.61
C SER A 174 -7.67 23.19 -0.15
N LEU A 175 -8.20 23.40 -1.36
CA LEU A 175 -7.87 24.56 -2.21
C LEU A 175 -9.06 25.49 -2.53
N SER A 176 -10.23 25.25 -1.93
CA SER A 176 -11.47 25.97 -2.22
C SER A 176 -11.88 27.04 -1.19
N LEU A 177 -11.13 27.21 -0.08
CA LEU A 177 -11.46 28.23 0.92
C LEU A 177 -10.25 28.82 1.67
N GLN A 178 -9.47 29.67 1.00
CA GLN A 178 -8.84 30.87 1.59
C GLN A 178 -8.44 31.88 0.50
N ARG A 179 -9.37 32.78 0.14
CA ARG A 179 -9.05 34.07 -0.50
C ARG A 179 -9.54 35.21 0.39
N SER A 180 -8.97 35.29 1.59
CA SER A 180 -9.23 36.35 2.56
C SER A 180 -8.16 37.43 2.45
N SER A 181 -8.49 38.55 1.79
CA SER A 181 -7.69 39.77 1.77
C SER A 181 -8.62 40.97 1.65
N PHE A 182 -8.83 41.69 2.75
CA PHE A 182 -9.54 42.97 2.73
C PHE A 182 -8.61 44.08 2.21
N ILE A 183 -9.14 44.86 1.26
CA ILE A 183 -8.72 46.21 0.81
C ILE A 183 -7.21 46.55 0.70
N ASP A 184 -6.81 46.95 -0.52
CA ASP A 184 -6.34 48.32 -0.74
C ASP A 184 -6.82 48.81 -2.13
N SER A 185 -6.82 50.11 -2.37
CA SER A 185 -7.43 50.76 -3.53
C SER A 185 -6.47 51.65 -4.32
N SER A 186 -6.00 51.19 -5.50
CA SER A 186 -5.61 52.10 -6.60
C SER A 186 -5.50 51.43 -7.98
N LEU A 187 -6.23 52.00 -8.94
CA LEU A 187 -5.93 52.20 -10.39
C LEU A 187 -5.19 51.15 -11.27
N LYS A 188 -5.65 51.06 -12.54
CA LYS A 188 -5.01 50.46 -13.76
C LYS A 188 -4.72 48.94 -13.68
N GLY A 189 -5.40 48.04 -14.39
CA GLY A 189 -5.86 48.11 -15.79
C GLY A 189 -5.24 46.96 -16.62
N SER A 190 -6.05 46.34 -17.48
CA SER A 190 -5.69 45.34 -18.51
C SER A 190 -5.50 43.85 -18.11
N SER A 191 -5.80 42.99 -19.10
CA SER A 191 -5.51 41.55 -19.23
C SER A 191 -6.06 40.58 -18.16
N LEU A 192 -7.32 40.16 -18.35
CA LEU A 192 -7.79 38.85 -17.86
C LEU A 192 -7.09 37.72 -18.63
N LYS A 193 -6.05 37.12 -18.06
CA LYS A 193 -5.59 35.78 -18.46
C LYS A 193 -6.30 34.73 -17.61
N THR A 194 -7.43 34.25 -18.11
CA THR A 194 -8.07 33.03 -17.62
C THR A 194 -7.09 31.86 -17.83
N TYR A 195 -6.72 31.17 -16.76
CA TYR A 195 -5.90 29.95 -16.88
C TYR A 195 -6.72 28.87 -17.57
N GLU A 196 -6.20 28.31 -18.66
CA GLU A 196 -6.94 27.39 -19.51
C GLU A 196 -7.22 26.06 -18.79
N ARG A 197 -8.50 25.70 -18.75
CA ARG A 197 -8.98 24.44 -18.20
C ARG A 197 -8.75 23.35 -19.25
N SER A 198 -7.80 22.45 -19.01
CA SER A 198 -7.45 21.37 -19.94
C SER A 198 -8.62 20.40 -20.17
N ASN A 199 -9.41 20.65 -21.22
CA ASN A 199 -10.47 19.76 -21.66
C ASN A 199 -9.87 18.69 -22.59
N SER A 200 -9.68 17.47 -22.10
CA SER A 200 -9.44 16.30 -22.94
C SER A 200 -10.73 15.96 -23.69
N HIS A 201 -10.85 16.33 -24.96
CA HIS A 201 -12.00 15.98 -25.80
C HIS A 201 -11.65 14.87 -26.78
N TYR A 202 -12.51 13.85 -26.78
CA TYR A 202 -12.45 12.71 -27.70
C TYR A 202 -12.92 13.19 -29.08
N ASN A 203 -12.10 13.03 -30.12
CA ASN A 203 -12.59 13.20 -31.50
C ASN A 203 -13.25 11.90 -31.95
N ASP A 204 -14.58 11.92 -32.08
CA ASP A 204 -15.31 10.92 -32.86
C ASP A 204 -15.33 11.34 -34.33
N HIS A 205 -15.09 10.40 -35.23
CA HIS A 205 -15.16 10.61 -36.68
C HIS A 205 -15.47 9.30 -37.42
N GLN A 206 -16.76 8.96 -37.46
CA GLN A 206 -17.33 8.25 -38.62
C GLN A 206 -17.32 9.18 -39.86
N SER A 207 -17.25 8.71 -41.11
CA SER A 207 -17.26 7.33 -41.65
C SER A 207 -16.73 7.28 -43.11
N ARG A 208 -16.66 6.06 -43.70
CA ARG A 208 -16.67 5.75 -45.16
C ARG A 208 -15.39 6.06 -45.98
N GLU A 209 -14.95 5.24 -46.94
CA GLU A 209 -15.35 3.88 -47.36
C GLU A 209 -14.23 3.17 -48.18
N SER A 210 -14.32 1.84 -48.34
CA SER A 210 -13.86 1.03 -49.50
C SER A 210 -12.36 0.72 -49.81
N GLN A 211 -12.11 -0.60 -49.97
CA GLN A 211 -11.15 -1.26 -50.91
C GLN A 211 -9.61 -1.15 -50.65
N VAL A 212 -8.71 -2.07 -51.07
CA VAL A 212 -8.76 -3.53 -51.40
C VAL A 212 -7.32 -4.12 -51.32
N PHE A 213 -7.20 -5.46 -51.19
CA PHE A 213 -6.02 -6.36 -51.29
C PHE A 213 -4.58 -5.88 -51.64
N SER A 214 -3.62 -6.58 -50.99
CA SER A 214 -2.38 -7.18 -51.55
C SER A 214 -0.99 -6.48 -51.51
N SER A 215 -0.03 -7.27 -50.99
CA SER A 215 1.32 -7.54 -51.53
C SER A 215 2.55 -6.63 -51.27
N ASN A 216 3.42 -7.15 -50.38
CA ASN A 216 4.84 -7.48 -50.64
C ASN A 216 5.93 -6.41 -50.91
N LYS A 217 6.93 -6.44 -50.00
CA LYS A 217 8.40 -6.49 -50.24
C LYS A 217 9.22 -5.25 -50.71
N LYS A 218 10.33 -5.08 -49.95
CA LYS A 218 11.72 -4.77 -50.39
C LYS A 218 12.09 -3.29 -50.74
N PHE A 219 13.14 -2.73 -50.11
CA PHE A 219 14.56 -2.59 -50.56
C PHE A 219 14.75 -1.56 -51.72
N VAL A 220 15.79 -0.70 -51.79
CA VAL A 220 17.01 -0.51 -50.97
C VAL A 220 17.64 0.91 -51.15
N MET A 221 18.86 1.12 -50.60
CA MET A 221 19.87 2.21 -50.76
C MET A 221 20.07 2.78 -52.21
N LYS A 222 20.93 3.79 -52.54
CA LYS A 222 22.21 4.27 -51.94
C LYS A 222 22.69 5.65 -52.51
N GLU A 223 23.97 5.97 -52.27
CA GLU A 223 24.89 7.02 -52.81
C GLU A 223 24.99 8.32 -51.98
N GLU A 224 26.15 8.90 -51.61
CA GLU A 224 27.51 9.12 -52.23
C GLU A 224 27.53 10.20 -53.33
N LEU A 225 28.56 11.05 -53.52
CA LEU A 225 29.98 11.15 -53.06
C LEU A 225 30.28 12.69 -52.80
N GLU A 226 31.45 13.29 -52.51
CA GLU A 226 32.87 12.87 -52.39
C GLU A 226 33.71 13.65 -51.32
N LYS A 227 34.69 14.49 -51.72
CA LYS A 227 35.96 14.83 -50.98
C LYS A 227 36.81 15.85 -51.81
N PRO A 228 38.09 16.21 -51.49
CA PRO A 228 38.88 16.28 -50.24
C PRO A 228 39.81 17.54 -50.10
N GLN A 229 40.73 17.52 -49.10
CA GLN A 229 42.07 18.18 -49.06
C GLN A 229 42.14 19.73 -48.81
N GLN A 230 43.12 20.29 -48.08
CA GLN A 230 44.29 19.72 -47.36
C GLN A 230 44.85 20.65 -46.23
N ASN A 231 45.36 20.05 -45.14
CA ASN A 231 46.49 20.45 -44.25
C ASN A 231 46.63 21.88 -43.68
N ASP A 232 47.01 22.12 -42.41
CA ASP A 232 47.41 21.27 -41.25
C ASP A 232 46.86 21.94 -39.93
N ASP A 233 47.23 21.71 -38.65
CA ASP A 233 48.46 21.18 -37.98
C ASP A 233 48.15 20.69 -36.52
N HIS A 234 49.21 20.34 -35.76
CA HIS A 234 49.32 20.05 -34.31
C HIS A 234 48.21 20.50 -33.34
N GLY A 235 47.93 19.67 -32.29
CA GLY A 235 47.32 20.22 -31.06
C GLY A 235 47.02 19.30 -29.86
N ASP A 236 46.30 18.19 -30.08
CA ASP A 236 45.88 17.17 -29.08
C ASP A 236 44.92 17.59 -27.92
N ILE A 237 44.20 16.59 -27.38
CA ILE A 237 43.31 16.53 -26.20
C ILE A 237 42.12 17.51 -26.11
N SER A 238 40.91 16.95 -26.25
CA SER A 238 39.62 17.67 -26.19
C SER A 238 38.86 17.57 -24.85
N LYS A 239 37.82 18.40 -24.72
CA LYS A 239 36.78 18.49 -23.69
C LYS A 239 35.42 18.70 -24.40
N PRO A 240 34.25 18.56 -23.75
CA PRO A 240 33.87 17.69 -22.62
C PRO A 240 32.50 16.97 -22.89
N ASP A 241 31.80 16.61 -21.81
CA ASP A 241 30.34 16.45 -21.67
C ASP A 241 29.60 15.20 -22.18
N MET A 242 29.26 14.35 -21.19
CA MET A 242 27.89 13.95 -20.82
C MET A 242 26.96 13.40 -21.93
N ASN A 243 26.63 12.11 -21.80
CA ASN A 243 25.22 11.67 -21.82
C ASN A 243 25.03 10.37 -21.02
N LEU A 244 23.82 10.15 -20.50
CA LEU A 244 23.49 9.11 -19.53
C LEU A 244 22.57 8.06 -20.14
N ASP A 245 23.01 6.80 -20.22
CA ASP A 245 22.19 5.72 -20.78
C ASP A 245 21.16 5.17 -19.78
N LYS A 246 20.10 4.55 -20.30
CA LYS A 246 18.87 4.23 -19.57
C LYS A 246 18.93 2.86 -18.91
N GLY A 247 19.13 2.84 -17.60
CA GLY A 247 18.84 1.67 -16.76
C GLY A 247 17.38 1.22 -16.91
N SER A 248 17.18 -0.09 -17.08
CA SER A 248 15.88 -0.69 -17.38
C SER A 248 14.95 -0.76 -16.16
N HIS A 249 13.64 -0.68 -16.43
CA HIS A 249 12.58 -0.69 -15.42
C HIS A 249 12.21 -2.14 -15.01
N PRO A 250 12.00 -2.47 -13.72
CA PRO A 250 11.87 -3.84 -13.22
C PRO A 250 10.45 -4.44 -13.38
N PHE A 251 9.87 -4.33 -14.59
CA PHE A 251 8.63 -5.01 -14.98
C PHE A 251 8.79 -5.51 -16.42
N CYS A 252 8.52 -6.81 -16.65
CA CYS A 252 8.89 -7.59 -17.85
C CYS A 252 10.43 -7.80 -17.95
N GLN A 253 10.98 -8.89 -18.50
CA GLN A 253 10.46 -10.02 -19.29
C GLN A 253 10.98 -11.37 -18.70
N ASP A 254 10.15 -12.40 -18.58
CA ASP A 254 9.97 -13.57 -19.48
C ASP A 254 10.97 -14.73 -19.26
N GLU A 255 10.47 -15.90 -18.83
CA GLU A 255 11.18 -17.19 -18.95
C GLU A 255 10.30 -18.23 -19.65
N HIS A 256 10.55 -18.47 -20.94
CA HIS A 256 10.04 -19.63 -21.67
C HIS A 256 10.99 -20.01 -22.83
N GLN A 257 11.84 -21.03 -22.63
CA GLN A 257 11.97 -22.22 -23.50
C GLN A 257 13.23 -23.04 -23.22
N THR A 258 13.05 -24.28 -22.75
CA THR A 258 13.84 -25.44 -23.16
C THR A 258 12.89 -26.64 -23.19
N ALA A 259 12.62 -27.21 -24.37
CA ALA A 259 11.66 -28.31 -24.52
C ALA A 259 12.05 -29.25 -25.68
N GLU A 260 12.89 -30.24 -25.38
CA GLU A 260 13.20 -31.42 -26.21
C GLU A 260 13.23 -32.65 -25.28
N SER A 261 12.84 -33.87 -25.65
CA SER A 261 12.32 -34.38 -26.94
C SER A 261 11.37 -35.56 -26.68
N LEU A 262 10.28 -35.72 -27.46
CA LEU A 262 9.33 -36.84 -27.34
C LEU A 262 8.72 -37.28 -28.69
N LEU A 263 9.49 -38.02 -29.48
CA LEU A 263 9.06 -39.02 -30.48
C LEU A 263 10.16 -40.10 -30.52
N SER A 264 9.92 -41.41 -30.66
CA SER A 264 8.72 -42.22 -30.91
C SER A 264 8.85 -43.52 -30.07
N THR A 265 7.95 -44.52 -30.02
CA THR A 265 7.28 -45.28 -31.10
C THR A 265 5.91 -45.81 -30.66
N VAL A 266 5.00 -45.97 -31.63
CA VAL A 266 3.82 -46.85 -31.55
C VAL A 266 4.00 -47.98 -32.55
N ASN A 267 3.72 -49.23 -32.16
CA ASN A 267 2.95 -50.18 -32.98
C ASN A 267 2.56 -51.44 -32.19
N GLU A 268 1.60 -52.17 -32.75
CA GLU A 268 0.80 -53.21 -32.10
C GLU A 268 1.34 -54.64 -32.32
N SER A 269 1.01 -55.54 -31.39
CA SER A 269 0.50 -56.92 -31.65
C SER A 269 -0.10 -57.49 -30.36
#